data_AF-A0A0Q6G667-F1
#
_entry.id   AF-A0A0Q6G667-F1
#
_cell.length_a   1.000
_cell.length_b   1.000
_cell.length_c   1.000
_cell.angle_alpha   90.00
_cell.angle_beta   90.00
_cell.angle_gamma   90.00
#
_symmetry.space_group_name_H-M   'P 1'
#
loop_
_entity.id
_entity.type
_entity.pdbx_description
1 polymer ?
#
loop_
_entity_poly.entity_id
_entity_poly.type
_entity_poly.pdbx_seq_one_letter_code
_entity_poly.pdbx_strand_id
1 'polypeptide(L)'
;MRAAAFLRFLSAFFPVTVLAFVAGCQSAKPPSPGQSTTALATMERVALGANACWFKSGDTAFKPYRLAPELNSFSGRPRILIVKRNSPESRPLAVVQAEGHPAQLQAFGPLFNEPVGVRMATDVKRFAAGGTGCS
;
A
#
# COMPACT_ATOMS: atom_id res chain seq x y z
N MET A 1 -49.85 -1.55 79.46
CA MET A 1 -51.09 -0.79 79.16
C MET A 1 -50.77 0.25 78.09
N ARG A 2 -51.61 0.33 77.04
CA ARG A 2 -51.76 1.43 76.04
C ARG A 2 -50.59 1.59 75.04
N ALA A 3 -50.68 1.16 73.77
CA ALA A 3 -51.54 1.58 72.65
C ALA A 3 -50.99 2.78 71.84
N ALA A 4 -50.85 2.51 70.52
CA ALA A 4 -50.95 3.39 69.36
C ALA A 4 -49.80 4.35 68.99
N ALA A 5 -49.30 4.16 67.75
CA ALA A 5 -49.34 5.11 66.62
C ALA A 5 -48.06 4.95 65.77
N PHE A 6 -48.14 4.26 64.62
CA PHE A 6 -48.17 4.91 63.30
C PHE A 6 -47.14 6.03 63.13
N LEU A 7 -46.11 5.80 62.31
CA LEU A 7 -46.03 6.51 61.03
C LEU A 7 -45.16 5.73 60.04
N ARG A 8 -45.72 5.55 58.86
CA ARG A 8 -45.16 4.87 57.70
C ARG A 8 -44.05 5.73 57.11
N PHE A 9 -42.87 5.15 56.89
CA PHE A 9 -41.97 5.63 55.85
C PHE A 9 -41.52 4.44 55.00
N LEU A 10 -42.26 4.23 53.91
CA LEU A 10 -41.87 3.40 52.79
C LEU A 10 -40.58 3.98 52.19
N SER A 11 -39.44 3.36 52.48
CA SER A 11 -38.22 3.60 51.69
C SER A 11 -38.01 2.39 50.79
N ALA A 12 -38.33 2.62 49.52
CA ALA A 12 -38.22 1.65 48.45
C ALA A 12 -36.75 1.28 48.18
N PHE A 13 -36.54 -0.01 47.94
CA PHE A 13 -35.36 -0.59 47.31
C PHE A 13 -35.07 0.09 45.96
N PHE A 14 -33.79 0.41 45.69
CA PHE A 14 -33.30 0.53 44.31
C PHE A 14 -31.87 -0.03 44.20
N PRO A 15 -31.64 -1.12 43.45
CA PRO A 15 -30.30 -1.63 43.19
C PRO A 15 -29.65 -0.76 42.09
N VAL A 16 -28.43 -0.30 42.34
CA VAL A 16 -27.62 0.44 41.36
C VAL A 16 -26.94 -0.57 40.44
N THR A 17 -27.51 -0.78 39.27
CA THR A 17 -26.93 -1.58 38.19
C THR A 17 -25.81 -0.78 37.51
N VAL A 18 -24.55 -1.18 37.72
CA VAL A 18 -23.40 -0.58 37.01
C VAL A 18 -23.34 -1.13 35.59
N LEU A 19 -23.71 -0.30 34.60
CA LEU A 19 -23.51 -0.59 33.18
C LEU A 19 -22.03 -0.40 32.81
N ALA A 20 -21.36 -1.48 32.43
CA ALA A 20 -20.05 -1.45 31.79
C ALA A 20 -20.20 -0.92 30.34
N PHE A 21 -19.69 0.28 30.07
CA PHE A 21 -19.55 0.80 28.71
C PHE A 21 -18.35 0.11 28.03
N VAL A 22 -18.62 -0.84 27.14
CA VAL A 22 -17.62 -1.35 26.21
C VAL A 22 -17.54 -0.36 25.04
N ALA A 23 -16.57 0.55 25.09
CA ALA A 23 -16.24 1.42 23.96
C ALA A 23 -15.62 0.55 22.85
N GLY A 24 -16.43 0.18 21.86
CA GLY A 24 -15.96 -0.51 20.66
C GLY A 24 -15.15 0.44 19.78
N CYS A 25 -13.85 0.17 19.62
CA CYS A 25 -13.03 0.78 18.57
C CYS A 25 -13.55 0.33 17.21
N GLN A 26 -14.45 1.11 16.60
CA GLN A 26 -14.75 0.95 15.19
C GLN A 26 -13.58 1.54 14.40
N SER A 27 -12.63 0.69 14.01
CA SER A 27 -11.62 1.06 13.02
C SER A 27 -12.34 1.42 11.72
N ALA A 28 -12.48 2.72 11.47
CA ALA A 28 -13.01 3.23 10.22
C ALA A 28 -12.14 2.68 9.08
N LYS A 29 -12.73 1.84 8.23
CA LYS A 29 -12.06 1.37 7.01
C LYS A 29 -11.82 2.61 6.14
N PRO A 30 -10.57 2.90 5.73
CA PRO A 30 -10.31 4.00 4.81
C PRO A 30 -11.15 3.81 3.54
N PRO A 31 -11.67 4.90 2.94
CA PRO A 31 -12.38 4.81 1.67
C PRO A 31 -11.50 4.07 0.65
N SER A 32 -12.10 3.19 -0.14
CA SER A 32 -11.37 2.50 -1.20
C SER A 32 -10.73 3.55 -2.11
N PRO A 33 -9.40 3.53 -2.33
CA PRO A 33 -8.76 4.51 -3.19
C PRO A 33 -9.45 4.47 -4.56
N GLY A 34 -9.96 5.62 -5.01
CA GLY A 34 -10.36 5.79 -6.41
C GLY A 34 -9.15 5.57 -7.32
N GLN A 35 -9.38 5.32 -8.61
CA GLN A 35 -8.30 5.20 -9.58
C GLN A 35 -7.41 6.45 -9.52
N SER A 36 -6.16 6.29 -9.07
CA SER A 36 -5.27 7.42 -8.97
C SER A 36 -4.66 7.77 -10.34
N THR A 37 -5.17 8.83 -10.97
CA THR A 37 -4.63 9.34 -12.25
C THR A 37 -3.17 9.77 -12.12
N THR A 38 -2.75 10.30 -10.97
CA THR A 38 -1.34 10.70 -10.76
C THR A 38 -0.43 9.51 -10.51
N ALA A 39 -0.91 8.48 -9.80
CA ALA A 39 -0.17 7.23 -9.63
C ALA A 39 0.00 6.51 -10.97
N LEU A 40 -1.05 6.47 -11.80
CA LEU A 40 -0.99 5.89 -13.15
C LEU A 40 0.04 6.61 -14.01
N ALA A 41 -0.07 7.94 -14.16
CA ALA A 41 0.88 8.73 -14.95
C ALA A 41 2.32 8.62 -14.44
N THR A 42 2.52 8.45 -13.13
CA THR A 42 3.85 8.22 -12.54
C THR A 42 4.37 6.84 -12.90
N MET A 43 3.54 5.80 -12.78
CA MET A 43 3.96 4.42 -13.09
C MET A 43 4.13 4.18 -14.59
N GLU A 44 3.42 4.88 -15.46
CA GLU A 44 3.67 4.86 -16.90
C GLU A 44 5.07 5.36 -17.23
N ARG A 45 5.49 6.50 -16.63
CA ARG A 45 6.85 7.03 -16.80
C ARG A 45 7.91 6.07 -16.28
N VAL A 46 7.67 5.47 -15.11
CA VAL A 46 8.55 4.45 -14.53
C VAL A 46 8.65 3.22 -15.45
N ALA A 47 7.52 2.74 -15.99
CA ALA A 47 7.49 1.59 -16.89
C ALA A 47 8.26 1.86 -18.19
N LEU A 48 8.07 3.03 -18.79
CA LEU A 48 8.77 3.44 -20.02
C LEU A 48 10.28 3.59 -19.78
N GLY A 49 10.68 4.26 -18.69
CA GLY A 49 12.08 4.43 -18.31
C GLY A 49 12.77 3.10 -18.03
N ALA A 50 12.15 2.22 -17.23
CA ALA A 50 12.65 0.88 -16.97
C ALA A 50 12.78 0.06 -18.26
N ASN A 51 11.76 0.07 -19.13
CA ASN A 51 11.82 -0.66 -20.39
C ASN A 51 12.94 -0.16 -21.30
N ALA A 52 13.10 1.17 -21.43
CA ALA A 52 14.14 1.77 -22.25
C ALA A 52 15.54 1.48 -21.70
N CYS A 53 15.77 1.77 -20.42
CA CYS A 53 17.11 1.79 -19.85
C CYS A 53 17.61 0.47 -19.29
N TRP A 54 16.72 -0.43 -18.87
CA TRP A 54 17.12 -1.73 -18.34
C TRP A 54 17.03 -2.84 -19.38
N PHE A 55 16.04 -2.78 -20.28
CA PHE A 55 15.76 -3.90 -21.18
C PHE A 55 16.12 -3.62 -22.64
N LYS A 56 15.68 -2.49 -23.21
CA LYS A 56 15.95 -2.14 -24.62
C LYS A 56 17.40 -1.68 -24.85
N SER A 57 18.03 -1.07 -23.85
CA SER A 57 19.45 -0.67 -23.90
C SER A 57 20.43 -1.86 -23.96
N GLY A 58 19.99 -3.07 -23.56
CA GLY A 58 20.84 -4.24 -23.49
C GLY A 58 21.68 -4.37 -22.22
N ASP A 59 21.32 -3.64 -21.16
CA ASP A 59 21.99 -3.67 -19.86
C ASP A 59 22.23 -5.11 -19.34
N THR A 60 23.50 -5.40 -19.05
CA THR A 60 23.94 -6.73 -18.61
C THR A 60 23.31 -7.15 -17.29
N ALA A 61 23.05 -6.23 -16.36
CA ALA A 61 22.46 -6.54 -15.06
C ALA A 61 21.01 -7.05 -15.19
N PHE A 62 20.32 -6.68 -16.27
CA PHE A 62 18.91 -7.02 -16.48
C PHE A 62 18.67 -8.13 -17.51
N LYS A 63 19.73 -8.64 -18.14
CA LYS A 63 19.68 -9.83 -19.03
C LYS A 63 18.98 -11.05 -18.43
N PRO A 64 19.11 -11.40 -17.13
CA PRO A 64 18.40 -12.58 -16.58
C PRO A 64 16.92 -12.32 -16.26
N TYR A 65 16.45 -11.07 -16.38
CA TYR A 65 15.11 -10.66 -15.98
C TYR A 65 14.24 -10.19 -17.15
N ARG A 66 12.96 -9.95 -16.89
CA ARG A 66 12.00 -9.30 -17.79
C ARG A 66 11.13 -8.32 -17.00
N LEU A 67 10.61 -7.32 -17.70
CA LEU A 67 9.60 -6.39 -17.20
C LEU A 67 8.19 -6.95 -17.48
N ALA A 68 7.33 -6.94 -16.47
CA ALA A 68 5.90 -7.20 -16.61
C ALA A 68 5.12 -5.99 -16.07
N PRO A 69 4.60 -5.11 -16.95
CA PRO A 69 3.77 -3.98 -16.55
C PRO A 69 2.34 -4.43 -16.19
N GLU A 70 1.88 -4.04 -15.01
CA GLU A 70 0.50 -4.23 -14.54
C GLU A 70 -0.07 -2.85 -14.17
N LEU A 71 -0.13 -1.97 -15.18
CA LEU A 71 -0.57 -0.59 -15.01
C LEU A 71 -2.10 -0.46 -14.92
N ASN A 72 -2.83 -1.42 -15.49
CA ASN A 72 -4.28 -1.43 -15.48
C ASN A 72 -4.79 -2.04 -14.17
N SER A 73 -4.67 -1.27 -13.08
CA SER A 73 -5.05 -1.69 -11.74
C SER A 73 -6.40 -1.09 -11.33
N PHE A 74 -7.44 -1.92 -11.29
CA PHE A 74 -8.76 -1.54 -10.76
C PHE A 74 -8.72 -1.12 -9.28
N SER A 75 -7.65 -1.48 -8.57
CA SER A 75 -7.41 -1.14 -7.16
C SER A 75 -6.74 0.22 -6.94
N GLY A 76 -6.48 1.00 -8.00
CA GLY A 76 -5.79 2.29 -7.91
C GLY A 76 -4.30 2.19 -7.59
N ARG A 77 -3.72 0.98 -7.71
CA ARG A 77 -2.31 0.68 -7.40
C ARG A 77 -1.60 0.09 -8.62
N PRO A 78 -1.34 0.89 -9.67
CA PRO A 78 -0.55 0.45 -10.82
C PRO A 78 0.84 0.01 -10.37
N ARG A 79 1.38 -1.03 -11.03
CA ARG A 79 2.70 -1.57 -10.70
C ARG A 79 3.46 -2.04 -11.93
N ILE A 80 4.77 -2.12 -11.80
CA ILE A 80 5.64 -2.90 -12.67
C ILE A 80 6.30 -3.99 -11.84
N LEU A 81 6.50 -5.14 -12.47
CA LEU A 81 7.15 -6.30 -11.88
C LEU A 81 8.44 -6.59 -12.66
N ILE A 82 9.48 -6.97 -11.93
CA ILE A 82 10.69 -7.56 -12.51
C ILE A 82 10.67 -9.04 -12.14
N VAL A 83 10.62 -9.89 -13.16
CA VAL A 83 10.47 -11.34 -13.02
C VAL A 83 11.64 -12.06 -13.69
N LYS A 84 11.80 -13.35 -13.40
CA LYS A 84 12.77 -14.19 -14.12
C LYS A 84 12.39 -14.27 -15.59
N ARG A 85 13.39 -14.19 -16.46
CA ARG A 85 13.17 -14.19 -17.90
C ARG A 85 12.49 -15.43 -18.45
N ASN A 86 12.90 -16.60 -17.96
CA ASN A 86 12.43 -17.90 -18.42
C ASN A 86 11.34 -18.50 -17.50
N SER A 87 10.84 -17.72 -16.54
CA SER A 87 9.77 -18.14 -15.62
C SER A 87 9.04 -16.88 -15.12
N PRO A 88 8.36 -16.13 -16.02
CA PRO A 88 7.67 -14.89 -15.67
C PRO A 88 6.50 -15.07 -14.70
N GLU A 89 5.93 -16.28 -14.63
CA GLU A 89 4.88 -16.69 -13.69
C GLU A 89 5.40 -16.92 -12.26
N SER A 90 6.73 -17.00 -12.08
CA SER A 90 7.33 -17.10 -10.75
C SER A 90 7.17 -15.81 -9.94
N ARG A 91 7.40 -15.93 -8.62
CA ARG A 91 7.33 -14.79 -7.70
C ARG A 91 8.19 -13.61 -8.21
N PRO A 92 7.63 -12.38 -8.29
CA PRO A 92 8.38 -11.19 -8.65
C PRO A 92 9.61 -10.98 -7.78
N LEU A 93 10.71 -10.57 -8.41
CA LEU A 93 11.98 -10.28 -7.77
C LEU A 93 12.11 -8.79 -7.42
N ALA A 94 11.38 -7.93 -8.11
CA ALA A 94 11.11 -6.56 -7.69
C ALA A 94 9.69 -6.17 -8.06
N VAL A 95 9.09 -5.36 -7.21
CA VAL A 95 7.81 -4.70 -7.42
C VAL A 95 8.05 -3.22 -7.23
N VAL A 96 7.61 -2.43 -8.20
CA VAL A 96 7.52 -0.97 -8.07
C VAL A 96 6.09 -0.59 -8.33
N GLN A 97 5.49 0.18 -7.43
CA GLN A 97 4.09 0.55 -7.50
C GLN A 97 3.90 1.98 -7.00
N ALA A 98 2.77 2.59 -7.35
CA ALA A 98 2.37 3.86 -6.78
C ALA A 98 0.88 3.88 -6.41
N GLU A 99 0.51 4.75 -5.48
CA GLU A 99 -0.88 4.96 -5.06
C GLU A 99 -1.13 6.40 -4.61
N GLY A 100 -2.40 6.79 -4.52
CA GLY A 100 -2.82 8.08 -3.97
C GLY A 100 -2.55 9.31 -4.86
N HIS A 101 -2.93 10.48 -4.35
CA HIS A 101 -2.73 11.80 -4.97
C HIS A 101 -2.26 12.78 -3.90
N PRO A 102 -0.99 13.25 -3.92
CA PRO A 102 0.04 12.98 -4.91
C PRO A 102 0.51 11.51 -4.90
N ALA A 103 1.09 11.06 -6.02
CA ALA A 103 1.54 9.69 -6.19
C ALA A 103 2.63 9.32 -5.18
N GLN A 104 2.34 8.33 -4.34
CA GLN A 104 3.27 7.75 -3.37
C GLN A 104 3.89 6.49 -3.95
N LEU A 105 5.20 6.51 -4.17
CA LEU A 105 5.93 5.42 -4.80
C LEU A 105 6.50 4.44 -3.74
N GLN A 106 6.35 3.15 -4.00
CA GLN A 106 6.94 2.07 -3.21
C GLN A 106 7.72 1.13 -4.12
N ALA A 107 8.88 0.68 -3.66
CA ALA A 107 9.75 -0.24 -4.39
C ALA A 107 10.33 -1.27 -3.42
N PHE A 108 10.11 -2.55 -3.68
CA PHE A 108 10.49 -3.65 -2.77
C PHE A 108 10.69 -4.97 -3.52
N GLY A 109 11.33 -5.92 -2.86
CA GLY A 109 11.59 -7.27 -3.37
C GLY A 109 13.08 -7.66 -3.32
N PRO A 110 13.39 -8.94 -3.56
CA PRO A 110 14.75 -9.47 -3.48
C PRO A 110 15.83 -8.67 -4.22
N LEU A 111 15.55 -8.13 -5.43
CA LEU A 111 16.55 -7.39 -6.21
C LEU A 111 17.03 -6.10 -5.54
N PHE A 112 16.27 -5.53 -4.61
CA PHE A 112 16.71 -4.34 -3.89
C PHE A 112 17.80 -4.64 -2.85
N ASN A 113 18.02 -5.92 -2.53
CA ASN A 113 19.11 -6.39 -1.66
C ASN A 113 20.34 -6.85 -2.46
N GLU A 114 20.26 -6.86 -3.79
CA GLU A 114 21.35 -7.22 -4.69
C GLU A 114 22.16 -5.98 -5.09
N PRO A 115 23.38 -6.14 -5.66
CA PRO A 115 24.19 -5.00 -6.11
C PRO A 115 23.46 -4.05 -7.09
N VAL A 116 22.54 -4.56 -7.90
CA VAL A 116 21.74 -3.76 -8.85
C VAL A 116 20.67 -2.90 -8.15
N GLY A 117 20.30 -3.23 -6.90
CA GLY A 117 19.19 -2.63 -6.16
C GLY A 117 19.34 -1.13 -5.91
N VAL A 118 20.54 -0.67 -5.56
CA VAL A 118 20.83 0.77 -5.33
C VAL A 118 20.62 1.58 -6.62
N ARG A 119 21.08 1.04 -7.75
CA ARG A 119 20.89 1.66 -9.06
C ARG A 119 19.42 1.65 -9.47
N MET A 120 18.70 0.53 -9.27
CA MET A 120 17.27 0.46 -9.51
C MET A 120 16.50 1.52 -8.72
N ALA A 121 16.78 1.69 -7.43
CA ALA A 121 16.11 2.71 -6.61
C ALA A 121 16.37 4.14 -7.12
N THR A 122 17.59 4.42 -7.58
CA THR A 122 17.97 5.72 -8.15
C THR A 122 17.26 5.97 -9.48
N ASP A 123 17.28 4.99 -10.38
CA ASP A 123 16.64 5.04 -11.68
C ASP A 123 15.12 5.22 -11.56
N VAL A 124 14.47 4.47 -10.67
CA VAL A 124 13.02 4.59 -10.44
C VAL A 124 12.67 5.99 -9.96
N LYS A 125 13.43 6.58 -9.03
CA LYS A 125 13.21 7.97 -8.58
C LYS A 125 13.36 8.95 -9.74
N ARG A 126 14.39 8.78 -10.58
CA ARG A 126 14.61 9.62 -11.77
C ARG A 126 13.44 9.51 -12.75
N PHE A 127 12.98 8.31 -13.07
CA PHE A 127 11.86 8.10 -14.00
C PHE A 127 10.55 8.65 -13.42
N ALA A 128 10.31 8.47 -12.13
CA ALA A 128 9.16 9.06 -11.42
C ALA A 128 9.21 10.60 -11.39
N ALA A 129 10.39 11.21 -11.51
CA ALA A 129 10.56 12.65 -11.69
C ALA A 129 10.50 13.12 -13.17
N GLY A 130 10.41 12.18 -14.12
CA GLY A 130 10.32 12.48 -15.56
C GLY A 130 11.65 12.52 -16.30
N GLY A 131 12.75 12.12 -15.66
CA GLY A 131 14.05 12.00 -16.35
C GLY A 131 14.06 10.84 -17.35
N THR A 132 14.66 11.04 -18.52
CA THR A 132 14.60 10.12 -19.67
C THR A 132 15.93 9.45 -20.04
N GLY A 133 17.02 9.73 -19.31
CA GLY A 133 18.35 9.13 -19.54
C GLY A 133 18.55 7.82 -18.80
N CYS A 134 19.54 7.03 -19.25
CA CYS A 134 20.00 5.81 -18.58
C CYS A 134 21.25 6.12 -17.74
N SER A 135 21.42 5.42 -16.61
CA SER A 135 22.63 5.50 -15.75
C SER A 135 23.54 4.31 -15.98
#